data_AF-A0AAV1M9W2-F1
#
_entry.id   AF-A0AAV1M9W2-F1
#
_cell.length_a   1.000
_cell.length_b   1.000
_cell.length_c   1.000
_cell.angle_alpha   90.00
_cell.angle_beta   90.00
_cell.angle_gamma   90.00
#
_symmetry.space_group_name_H-M   'P 1'
#
loop_
_entity.id
_entity.type
_entity.pdbx_description
1 polymer ?
#
loop_
_entity_poly.entity_id
_entity_poly.type
_entity_poly.pdbx_seq_one_letter_code
_entity_poly.pdbx_strand_id
1 'polypeptide(L)'
;MVLMKENNLPPLLWLLERVTKLIQGKDGVAGVAEVKTKKGHLLRAYNRLVTLPVEADWTTSKPGSILRFIVNRNATVTNSRGQSKNLN
;
A
#
# COMPACT_ATOMS: atom_id res chain seq x y z
N MET A 1 6.52 -1.68 3.47
CA MET A 1 6.62 -1.14 4.87
C MET A 1 5.80 0.14 4.94
N VAL A 2 5.27 0.55 6.11
CA VAL A 2 4.43 1.75 6.25
C VAL A 2 4.80 2.58 7.49
N LEU A 3 4.76 3.91 7.41
CA LEU A 3 4.78 4.80 8.56
C LEU A 3 3.37 4.97 9.13
N MET A 4 3.26 5.03 10.45
CA MET A 4 2.02 5.32 11.15
C MET A 4 2.02 6.76 11.67
N LYS A 5 1.07 7.56 11.20
CA LYS A 5 0.88 8.95 11.62
C LYS A 5 0.28 9.00 13.03
N GLU A 6 1.09 9.42 14.00
CA GLU A 6 0.66 9.71 15.36
C GLU A 6 0.57 11.22 15.59
N ASN A 7 -0.55 11.67 16.17
CA ASN A 7 -0.77 13.10 16.42
C ASN A 7 0.17 13.68 17.48
N ASN A 8 0.67 12.84 18.38
CA ASN A 8 1.46 13.26 19.53
C ASN A 8 2.97 13.29 19.24
N LEU A 9 3.39 12.84 18.07
CA LEU A 9 4.79 12.74 17.67
C LEU A 9 5.05 13.59 16.43
N PRO A 10 6.18 14.32 16.37
CA PRO A 10 6.59 15.00 15.16
C PRO A 10 6.82 13.98 14.03
N PRO A 11 6.72 14.38 12.75
CA PRO A 11 6.77 13.46 11.61
C PRO A 11 8.02 12.56 11.56
N LEU A 12 9.15 13.04 12.07
CA LEU A 12 10.41 12.28 12.14
C LEU A 12 10.40 11.14 13.16
N LEU A 13 9.45 11.14 14.09
CA LEU A 13 9.31 10.14 15.15
C LEU A 13 8.12 9.20 14.93
N TRP A 14 7.48 9.27 13.76
CA TRP A 14 6.43 8.32 13.42
C TRP A 14 6.98 6.89 13.32
N LEU A 15 6.22 5.95 13.88
CA LEU A 15 6.63 4.56 13.93
C LEU A 15 6.55 3.93 12.54
N LEU A 16 7.64 3.27 12.15
CA LEU A 16 7.72 2.47 10.94
C LEU A 16 7.33 1.04 11.27
N GLU A 17 6.25 0.56 10.66
CA GLU A 17 5.65 -0.72 10.99
C GLU A 17 5.28 -1.52 9.74
N ARG A 18 4.96 -2.81 9.93
CA ARG A 18 4.57 -3.72 8.85
C ARG A 18 3.06 -3.98 8.90
N VAL A 19 2.39 -3.78 7.77
CA VAL A 19 1.01 -4.23 7.58
C VAL A 19 0.99 -5.75 7.48
N THR A 20 0.20 -6.40 8.32
CA THR A 20 -0.01 -7.85 8.35
C THR A 20 -1.27 -8.24 7.58
N LYS A 21 -2.35 -7.49 7.74
CA LYS A 21 -3.64 -7.77 7.12
C LYS A 21 -4.34 -6.49 6.68
N LEU A 22 -5.08 -6.56 5.58
CA LEU A 22 -6.00 -5.51 5.16
C LEU A 22 -7.42 -5.98 5.42
N ILE A 23 -8.19 -5.16 6.12
CA ILE A 23 -9.60 -5.42 6.43
C ILE A 23 -10.42 -4.51 5.53
N GLN A 24 -11.13 -5.14 4.60
CA GLN A 24 -12.04 -4.47 3.69
C GLN A 24 -13.42 -4.33 4.34
N GLY A 25 -14.03 -3.16 4.15
CA GLY A 25 -15.41 -2.91 4.56
C GLY A 25 -16.41 -3.56 3.61
N LYS A 26 -17.70 -3.40 3.93
CA LYS A 26 -18.81 -3.90 3.11
C LYS A 26 -18.79 -3.38 1.67
N ASP A 27 -18.21 -2.19 1.47
CA ASP A 27 -18.10 -1.52 0.17
C ASP A 27 -16.88 -2.01 -0.66
N GLY A 28 -16.18 -3.05 -0.22
CA GLY A 28 -14.98 -3.59 -0.90
C GLY A 28 -13.72 -2.72 -0.77
N VAL A 29 -13.83 -1.54 -0.15
CA VAL A 29 -12.70 -0.64 0.08
C VAL A 29 -11.98 -1.00 1.39
N ALA A 30 -10.66 -1.18 1.32
CA ALA A 30 -9.80 -1.40 2.49
C ALA A 30 -9.71 -0.13 3.35
N GLY A 31 -10.61 -0.02 4.33
CA GLY A 31 -10.63 1.12 5.25
C GLY A 31 -9.64 1.01 6.40
N VAL A 32 -9.33 -0.22 6.85
CA VAL A 32 -8.53 -0.50 8.04
C VAL A 32 -7.46 -1.54 7.72
N ALA A 33 -6.25 -1.33 8.23
CA ALA A 33 -5.16 -2.28 8.15
C ALA A 33 -4.74 -2.72 9.55
N GLU A 34 -4.41 -4.00 9.69
CA GLU A 34 -3.73 -4.54 10.85
C GLU A 34 -2.23 -4.36 10.68
N VAL A 35 -1.62 -3.68 11.63
CA VAL A 35 -0.21 -3.34 11.67
C VAL A 35 0.43 -4.03 12.85
N LYS A 36 1.55 -4.72 12.60
CA LYS A 36 2.35 -5.32 13.66
C LYS A 36 3.30 -4.26 14.21
N THR A 37 3.12 -3.95 15.50
CA THR A 37 3.97 -3.05 16.30
C THR A 37 4.81 -3.84 17.29
N LYS A 38 5.81 -3.20 17.91
CA LYS A 38 6.60 -3.82 19.00
C LYS A 38 5.74 -4.35 20.16
N LYS A 39 4.59 -3.72 20.42
CA LYS A 39 3.69 -4.07 21.54
C LYS A 39 2.62 -5.10 21.15
N GLY A 40 2.53 -5.48 19.88
CA GLY A 40 1.52 -6.40 19.37
C GLY A 40 0.86 -5.91 18.09
N HIS A 41 -0.32 -6.43 17.80
CA HIS A 41 -1.06 -6.13 16.57
C HIS A 41 -2.10 -5.05 16.85
N LEU A 42 -2.25 -4.15 15.90
CA LEU A 42 -3.02 -2.92 16.06
C LEU A 42 -3.77 -2.61 14.77
N LEU A 43 -5.03 -2.21 14.90
CA LEU A 43 -5.83 -1.78 13.76
C LEU A 43 -5.73 -0.27 13.55
N ARG A 44 -5.42 0.14 12.32
CA ARG A 44 -5.34 1.55 11.92
C ARG A 44 -6.07 1.82 10.63
N ALA A 45 -6.77 2.94 10.60
CA ALA A 45 -7.39 3.44 9.40
C ALA A 45 -6.34 3.82 8.36
N TYR A 46 -6.66 3.58 7.09
CA TYR A 46 -5.74 3.79 5.97
C TYR A 46 -5.24 5.25 5.87
N ASN A 47 -6.08 6.23 6.26
CA ASN A 47 -5.72 7.65 6.29
C ASN A 47 -4.60 8.00 7.29
N ARG A 48 -4.26 7.10 8.21
CA ARG A 48 -3.16 7.24 9.17
C ARG A 48 -1.91 6.50 8.74
N LEU A 49 -1.93 5.82 7.61
CA LEU A 49 -0.81 5.03 7.12
C LEU A 49 -0.17 5.74 5.92
N VAL A 50 1.15 5.81 5.93
CA VAL A 50 1.95 6.36 4.84
C VAL A 50 2.80 5.24 4.29
N THR A 51 2.61 4.88 3.01
CA THR A 51 3.41 3.83 2.38
C THR A 51 4.77 4.37 1.98
N LEU A 52 5.84 3.67 2.39
CA LEU A 52 7.16 4.00 1.89
C LEU A 52 7.33 3.45 0.46
N PRO A 53 7.99 4.20 -0.43
CA PRO A 53 8.44 3.66 -1.70
C PRO A 53 9.45 2.55 -1.38
N VAL A 54 9.09 1.32 -1.70
CA VAL A 54 10.06 0.25 -1.83
C VAL A 54 10.59 0.39 -3.24
N GLU A 55 11.90 0.39 -3.45
CA GLU A 55 12.50 0.41 -4.79
C GLU A 55 11.87 -0.72 -5.61
N ALA A 56 10.92 -0.36 -6.45
CA ALA A 56 10.57 -1.19 -7.58
C ALA A 56 11.67 -0.92 -8.59
N ASP A 57 12.37 -1.97 -8.98
CA ASP A 57 13.52 -1.98 -9.87
C ASP A 57 13.45 -0.82 -10.87
N TRP A 58 14.49 0.01 -10.86
CA TRP A 58 14.71 1.11 -11.82
C TRP A 58 14.88 0.59 -13.27
N THR A 59 14.64 -0.69 -13.52
CA THR A 59 14.85 -1.41 -14.78
C THR A 59 13.54 -1.86 -15.42
N THR A 60 12.62 -0.92 -15.65
CA THR A 60 11.89 -0.95 -16.93
C THR A 60 12.16 0.38 -17.62
N SER A 61 13.26 0.37 -18.37
CA SER A 61 13.68 1.40 -19.29
C SER A 61 12.55 1.72 -20.28
N LYS A 62 11.77 2.75 -19.99
CA LYS A 62 11.20 3.60 -21.02
C LYS A 62 11.72 5.01 -20.75
N PRO A 63 12.72 5.50 -21.53
CA PRO A 63 13.14 6.89 -21.41
C PRO A 63 11.95 7.78 -21.77
N GLY A 64 11.53 8.63 -20.83
CA GLY A 64 10.41 9.58 -20.99
C GLY A 64 9.21 9.39 -20.06
N SER A 65 9.19 8.39 -19.19
CA SER A 65 8.10 8.21 -18.22
C SER A 65 8.31 9.09 -16.99
N ILE A 66 7.65 10.26 -16.96
CA ILE A 66 7.45 11.05 -15.74
C ILE A 66 6.75 10.14 -14.73
N LEU A 67 7.34 9.96 -13.55
CA LEU A 67 6.87 9.05 -12.49
C LEU A 67 5.39 9.30 -12.17
N ARG A 68 4.51 8.45 -12.71
CA ARG A 68 3.11 8.39 -12.31
C ARG A 68 3.03 7.34 -11.21
N PHE A 69 2.91 7.80 -9.97
CA PHE A 69 2.55 6.94 -8.83
C PHE A 69 1.20 6.28 -9.13
N ILE A 70 1.22 5.04 -9.60
CA ILE A 70 0.02 4.22 -9.71
C ILE A 70 -0.23 3.64 -8.32
N VAL A 71 -1.12 4.29 -7.57
CA VAL A 71 -1.83 3.63 -6.47
C VAL A 71 -2.67 2.53 -7.11
N ASN A 72 -2.24 1.29 -6.92
CA ASN A 72 -3.00 0.12 -7.35
C ASN A 72 -4.23 -0.03 -6.44
N ARG A 73 -5.37 0.52 -6.88
CA ARG A 73 -6.69 0.10 -6.40
C ARG A 73 -7.16 -0.96 -7.39
N ASN A 74 -7.14 -2.21 -6.96
CA ASN A 74 -7.77 -3.37 -7.62
C ASN A 74 -6.92 -4.03 -8.73
N ALA A 75 -5.81 -4.66 -8.35
CA ALA A 75 -4.95 -5.43 -9.23
C ALA A 75 -5.71 -6.59 -9.93
N THR A 76 -6.15 -6.39 -11.17
CA THR A 76 -6.30 -7.50 -12.12
C THR A 76 -4.97 -7.66 -12.85
N VAL A 77 -4.33 -8.81 -12.68
CA VAL A 77 -3.06 -9.14 -13.32
C VAL A 77 -3.33 -9.49 -14.79
N THR A 78 -3.02 -8.56 -15.69
CA THR A 78 -2.97 -8.84 -17.14
C THR A 78 -1.52 -9.18 -17.54
N ASN A 79 -1.33 -10.38 -18.11
CA ASN A 79 -0.06 -10.90 -18.63
C ASN A 79 0.42 -10.08 -19.84
N SER A 80 1.74 -9.97 -20.03
CA SER A 80 2.46 -9.29 -21.12
C SER A 80 2.19 -9.81 -22.55
N ARG A 81 1.20 -10.69 -22.74
CA ARG A 81 0.74 -11.19 -24.05
C ARG A 81 -0.70 -10.82 -24.42
N GLY A 82 -1.29 -9.81 -23.78
CA GLY A 82 -2.55 -9.21 -24.26
C GLY A 82 -3.76 -10.14 -24.27
N GLN A 83 -3.83 -11.09 -23.34
CA GLN A 83 -5.00 -11.97 -23.17
C GLN A 83 -5.61 -11.73 -21.79
N SER A 84 -6.78 -11.09 -21.77
CA SER A 84 -7.68 -10.99 -20.62
C SER A 84 -8.60 -12.21 -20.61
N LYS A 85 -8.67 -12.96 -19.51
CA LYS A 85 -9.69 -14.02 -19.31
C LYS A 85 -10.82 -13.45 -18.45
N ASN A 86 -12.03 -13.41 -19.02
CA ASN A 86 -13.27 -13.07 -18.32
C ASN A 86 -13.81 -14.29 -17.54
N LEU A 87 -14.45 -14.05 -16.39
CA LEU A 87 -15.47 -14.94 -15.84
C LEU A 87 -16.74 -14.10 -15.62
N ASN A 88 -17.79 -14.48 -16.38
CA ASN A 88 -19.22 -14.11 -16.38
C ASN A 88 -19.67 -12.80 -15.73
#